data_AF-A0A0C3RA63-F1
#
_entry.id   AF-A0A0C3RA63-F1
#
_cell.length_a   1.000
_cell.length_b   1.000
_cell.length_c   1.000
_cell.angle_alpha   90.00
_cell.angle_beta   90.00
_cell.angle_gamma   90.00
#
_symmetry.space_group_name_H-M   'P 1'
#
loop_
_entity.id
_entity.type
_entity.pdbx_description
1 polymer ?
#
loop_
_entity_poly.entity_id
_entity_poly.type
_entity_poly.pdbx_seq_one_letter_code
_entity_poly.pdbx_strand_id
1 'polypeptide(L)'
;MDNSVFTDCKVADLSLADWGRKEIAIAETEMPGLMALREQYAGKKPLAGARIAGSLHMTIQTAVLIETLVALGAEVRWASCNIFSTQDHAAAAIAARDIPVFAYKGESLKEYWDYAHQI
;
A
#
# COMPACT_ATOMS: atom_id res chain seq x y z
N MET A 1 12.82 23.71 6.38
CA MET A 1 12.59 22.36 5.85
C MET A 1 11.61 21.73 6.80
N ASP A 2 10.35 21.64 6.39
CA ASP A 2 9.29 21.10 7.24
C ASP A 2 9.51 19.59 7.37
N ASN A 3 9.99 19.15 8.54
CA ASN A 3 10.31 17.76 8.83
C ASN A 3 9.04 17.04 9.32
N SER A 4 7.95 17.20 8.56
CA SER A 4 6.66 16.58 8.83
C SER A 4 6.81 15.07 8.70
N VAL A 5 6.94 14.38 9.83
CA VAL A 5 6.88 12.93 9.90
C VAL A 5 5.49 12.50 9.43
N PHE A 6 5.39 11.66 8.41
CA PHE A 6 4.12 11.09 7.96
C PHE A 6 3.52 10.21 9.06
N THR A 7 2.37 10.61 9.60
CA THR A 7 1.69 9.91 10.71
C THR A 7 0.36 9.27 10.33
N ASP A 8 -0.10 9.44 9.08
CA ASP A 8 -1.39 8.92 8.61
C ASP A 8 -1.27 7.45 8.18
N CYS A 9 -0.81 6.60 9.10
CA CYS A 9 -0.69 5.16 8.91
C CYS A 9 -0.70 4.43 10.26
N LYS A 10 -0.99 3.13 10.20
CA LYS A 10 -0.86 2.22 11.33
C LYS A 10 -0.34 0.87 10.83
N VAL A 11 0.95 0.64 11.01
CA VAL A 11 1.67 -0.59 10.65
C VAL A 11 2.44 -1.13 11.86
N ALA A 12 2.88 -2.39 11.81
CA ALA A 12 3.59 -3.01 12.93
C ALA A 12 4.95 -2.35 13.20
N ASP A 13 5.78 -2.20 12.16
CA ASP A 13 7.14 -1.70 12.27
C ASP A 13 7.61 -1.08 10.95
N LEU A 14 7.85 0.25 10.95
CA LEU A 14 8.34 0.98 9.78
C LEU A 14 9.79 0.61 9.40
N SER A 15 10.57 0.04 10.31
CA SER A 15 11.96 -0.37 10.02
C SER A 15 12.04 -1.49 8.96
N LEU A 16 10.93 -2.18 8.70
CA LEU A 16 10.81 -3.23 7.70
C LEU A 16 10.66 -2.72 6.26
N ALA A 17 10.52 -1.40 6.06
CA ALA A 17 10.24 -0.80 4.75
C ALA A 17 11.30 -1.16 3.69
N ASP A 18 12.59 -1.17 4.05
CA ASP A 18 13.67 -1.51 3.12
C ASP A 18 13.61 -2.96 2.65
N TRP A 19 13.21 -3.88 3.54
CA TRP A 19 13.01 -5.27 3.17
C TRP A 19 11.80 -5.41 2.25
N GLY A 20 10.67 -4.79 2.61
CA GLY A 20 9.48 -4.81 1.76
C GLY A 20 9.74 -4.21 0.39
N ARG A 21 10.57 -3.17 0.29
CA ARG A 21 10.97 -2.57 -0.98
C ARG A 21 11.72 -3.55 -1.89
N LYS A 22 12.63 -4.35 -1.33
CA LYS A 22 13.36 -5.38 -2.08
C LYS A 22 12.42 -6.46 -2.60
N GLU A 23 11.46 -6.91 -1.78
CA GLU A 23 10.49 -7.91 -2.21
C GLU A 23 9.48 -7.38 -3.23
N ILE A 24 9.04 -6.12 -3.10
CA ILE A 24 8.21 -5.45 -4.11
C ILE A 24 8.93 -5.42 -5.46
N ALA A 25 10.22 -5.05 -5.47
CA ALA A 25 11.01 -5.01 -6.72
C ALA A 25 11.12 -6.40 -7.38
N ILE A 26 11.19 -7.48 -6.61
CA ILE A 26 11.13 -8.85 -7.14
C ILE A 26 9.71 -9.16 -7.65
N ALA A 27 8.67 -8.82 -6.89
CA ALA A 27 7.29 -9.09 -7.31
C ALA A 27 6.89 -8.34 -8.60
N GLU A 28 7.44 -7.16 -8.84
CA GLU A 28 7.24 -6.43 -10.10
C GLU A 28 7.70 -7.24 -11.32
N THR A 29 8.75 -8.07 -11.22
CA THR A 29 9.19 -8.94 -12.33
C THR A 29 8.22 -10.08 -12.61
N GLU A 30 7.44 -10.49 -11.61
CA GLU A 30 6.45 -11.58 -11.69
C GLU A 30 5.02 -11.05 -11.94
N MET A 31 4.83 -9.74 -12.09
CA MET A 31 3.52 -9.11 -12.30
C MET A 31 3.48 -8.29 -13.60
N PRO A 32 3.79 -8.89 -14.78
CA PRO A 32 3.96 -8.17 -16.04
C PRO A 32 2.71 -7.40 -16.48
N GLY A 33 1.51 -7.89 -16.13
CA GLY A 33 0.26 -7.20 -16.45
C GLY A 33 0.14 -5.83 -15.78
N LEU A 34 0.51 -5.71 -14.51
CA LEU A 34 0.49 -4.43 -13.80
C LEU A 34 1.59 -3.49 -14.32
N MET A 35 2.78 -4.03 -14.62
CA MET A 35 3.88 -3.23 -15.15
C MET A 35 3.55 -2.68 -16.54
N ALA A 36 2.93 -3.49 -17.40
CA ALA A 36 2.46 -3.05 -18.71
C ALA A 36 1.41 -1.93 -18.60
N LEU A 37 0.50 -1.98 -17.62
CA LEU A 37 -0.46 -0.90 -17.38
C LEU A 37 0.24 0.41 -16.96
N ARG A 38 1.25 0.33 -16.08
CA ARG A 38 2.03 1.51 -15.68
C ARG A 38 2.71 2.14 -16.90
N GLU A 39 3.31 1.34 -17.78
CA GLU A 39 3.95 1.82 -19.01
C GLU A 39 2.95 2.41 -20.01
N GLN A 40 1.87 1.68 -20.32
CA GLN A 40 0.85 2.08 -21.30
C GLN A 40 0.20 3.44 -20.98
N TYR A 41 0.05 3.73 -19.68
CA TYR A 41 -0.59 4.95 -19.18
C TYR A 41 0.38 5.94 -18.54
N ALA A 42 1.69 5.71 -18.68
CA ALA A 42 2.71 6.65 -18.22
C ALA A 42 2.45 8.05 -18.79
N GLY A 43 2.46 9.06 -17.92
CA GLY A 43 2.18 10.46 -18.28
C GLY A 43 0.71 10.80 -18.56
N LYS A 44 -0.17 9.81 -18.78
CA LYS A 44 -1.61 10.05 -19.03
C LYS A 44 -2.42 10.23 -17.75
N LYS A 45 -1.95 9.65 -16.64
CA LYS A 45 -2.57 9.69 -15.30
C LYS A 45 -4.11 9.52 -15.34
N PRO A 46 -4.63 8.41 -15.87
CA PRO A 46 -6.07 8.22 -16.09
C PRO A 46 -6.90 8.20 -14.79
N LEU A 47 -6.28 7.99 -13.64
CA LEU A 47 -6.93 8.00 -12.33
C LEU A 47 -6.69 9.31 -11.57
N ALA A 48 -6.17 10.36 -12.22
CA ALA A 48 -5.99 11.66 -11.59
C ALA A 48 -7.30 12.17 -10.97
N GLY A 49 -7.25 12.51 -9.67
CA GLY A 49 -8.41 12.96 -8.89
C GLY A 49 -9.29 11.83 -8.34
N ALA A 50 -9.01 10.57 -8.67
CA ALA A 50 -9.68 9.44 -8.04
C ALA A 50 -9.17 9.23 -6.62
N ARG A 51 -10.09 9.02 -5.69
CA ARG A 51 -9.81 8.64 -4.30
C ARG A 51 -10.27 7.20 -4.10
N ILE A 52 -9.34 6.28 -3.85
CA ILE A 52 -9.59 4.84 -3.83
C ILE A 52 -9.30 4.29 -2.43
N ALA A 53 -10.34 3.77 -1.77
CA ALA A 53 -10.20 2.95 -0.57
C ALA A 53 -10.08 1.47 -0.96
N GLY A 54 -9.05 0.79 -0.46
CA GLY A 54 -8.83 -0.64 -0.71
C GLY A 54 -8.90 -1.47 0.55
N SER A 55 -9.68 -2.55 0.50
CA SER A 55 -9.73 -3.59 1.54
C SER A 55 -9.46 -4.96 0.91
N LEU A 56 -8.17 -5.24 0.71
CA LEU A 56 -7.62 -6.51 0.24
C LEU A 56 -6.45 -6.89 1.14
N HIS A 57 -6.05 -8.16 1.16
CA HIS A 57 -4.88 -8.60 1.94
C HIS A 57 -3.68 -7.68 1.67
N MET A 58 -3.10 -7.11 2.74
CA MET A 58 -1.98 -6.18 2.63
C MET A 58 -0.67 -6.97 2.46
N THR A 59 -0.45 -7.49 1.26
CA THR A 59 0.71 -8.30 0.87
C THR A 59 1.64 -7.55 -0.08
N ILE A 60 2.78 -8.15 -0.43
CA ILE A 60 3.70 -7.65 -1.46
C ILE A 60 3.00 -7.49 -2.82
N GLN A 61 2.14 -8.43 -3.21
CA GLN A 61 1.41 -8.34 -4.48
C GLN A 61 0.42 -7.18 -4.48
N THR A 62 -0.27 -6.96 -3.35
CA THR A 62 -1.16 -5.80 -3.17
C THR A 62 -0.37 -4.50 -3.14
N ALA A 63 0.85 -4.47 -2.59
CA ALA A 63 1.72 -3.30 -2.68
C ALA A 63 2.03 -2.91 -4.14
N VAL A 64 2.28 -3.88 -5.03
CA VAL A 64 2.46 -3.61 -6.48
C VAL A 64 1.18 -3.06 -7.11
N LEU A 65 0.00 -3.55 -6.72
CA LEU A 65 -1.29 -3.00 -7.14
C LEU A 65 -1.48 -1.55 -6.67
N ILE A 66 -1.26 -1.27 -5.39
CA ILE A 66 -1.36 0.06 -4.78
C ILE A 66 -0.48 1.05 -5.55
N GLU A 67 0.79 0.71 -5.75
CA GLU A 67 1.74 1.57 -6.46
C GLU A 67 1.38 1.74 -7.95
N THR A 68 0.69 0.76 -8.54
CA THR A 68 0.14 0.92 -9.89
C THR A 68 -0.98 1.96 -9.90
N LEU A 69 -1.92 1.89 -8.97
CA LEU A 69 -3.00 2.89 -8.86
C LEU A 69 -2.45 4.30 -8.65
N VAL A 70 -1.45 4.45 -7.77
CA VAL A 70 -0.76 5.73 -7.51
C VAL A 70 -0.02 6.22 -8.76
N ALA A 71 0.72 5.34 -9.46
CA ALA A 71 1.41 5.70 -10.70
C ALA A 71 0.43 6.17 -11.80
N LEU A 72 -0.79 5.62 -11.80
CA LEU A 72 -1.88 6.02 -12.68
C LEU A 72 -2.61 7.28 -12.22
N GLY A 73 -2.24 7.88 -11.09
CA GLY A 73 -2.68 9.19 -10.62
C GLY A 73 -3.70 9.18 -9.48
N ALA A 74 -4.05 8.01 -8.91
CA ALA A 74 -4.99 7.93 -7.80
C ALA A 74 -4.37 8.34 -6.46
N GLU A 75 -5.19 8.90 -5.58
CA GLU A 75 -4.95 8.94 -4.14
C GLU A 75 -5.53 7.67 -3.52
N VAL A 76 -4.77 6.96 -2.70
CA VAL A 76 -5.16 5.65 -2.17
C VAL A 76 -5.07 5.61 -0.65
N ARG A 77 -6.00 4.90 -0.02
CA ARG A 77 -5.95 4.52 1.41
C ARG A 77 -6.25 3.04 1.52
N TRP A 78 -5.56 2.32 2.40
CA TRP A 78 -5.62 0.85 2.41
C TRP A 78 -5.71 0.24 3.81
N ALA A 79 -6.56 -0.79 3.94
CA ALA A 79 -6.65 -1.66 5.10
C ALA A 79 -6.65 -3.12 4.63
N SER A 80 -6.27 -4.04 5.51
CA SER A 80 -6.34 -5.47 5.20
C SER A 80 -7.77 -5.99 5.35
N CYS A 81 -8.18 -6.97 4.54
CA CYS A 81 -9.50 -7.64 4.69
C CYS A 81 -9.44 -8.91 5.55
N ASN A 82 -8.29 -9.21 6.17
CA ASN A 82 -8.13 -10.31 7.10
C ASN A 82 -7.01 -10.06 8.10
N ILE A 83 -7.31 -10.25 9.39
CA ILE A 83 -6.44 -9.96 10.55
C ILE A 83 -5.08 -10.68 10.56
N PHE A 84 -4.88 -11.74 9.77
CA PHE A 84 -3.61 -12.49 9.72
C PHE A 84 -2.90 -12.45 8.37
N SER A 85 -3.51 -11.78 7.37
CA SER A 85 -3.04 -11.81 5.99
C SER A 85 -1.96 -10.77 5.68
N THR A 86 -1.83 -9.74 6.51
CA THR A 86 -0.86 -8.67 6.30
C THR A 86 0.56 -9.21 6.33
N GLN A 87 1.37 -8.78 5.37
CA GLN A 87 2.82 -8.91 5.40
C GLN A 87 3.38 -7.57 5.87
N ASP A 88 3.88 -7.51 7.10
CA ASP A 88 4.20 -6.24 7.76
C ASP A 88 5.27 -5.42 7.02
N HIS A 89 6.22 -6.08 6.37
CA HIS A 89 7.23 -5.43 5.54
C HIS A 89 6.61 -4.81 4.27
N ALA A 90 5.57 -5.42 3.68
CA ALA A 90 4.83 -4.82 2.57
C ALA A 90 4.07 -3.57 3.03
N ALA A 91 3.37 -3.66 4.16
CA ALA A 91 2.65 -2.53 4.75
C ALA A 91 3.60 -1.36 5.07
N ALA A 92 4.74 -1.65 5.72
CA ALA A 92 5.78 -0.67 6.02
C ALA A 92 6.37 -0.02 4.77
N ALA A 93 6.63 -0.80 3.71
CA ALA A 93 7.20 -0.30 2.46
C ALA A 93 6.24 0.63 1.70
N ILE A 94 4.93 0.46 1.85
CA ILE A 94 3.91 1.37 1.30
C ILE A 94 3.78 2.61 2.18
N ALA A 95 3.69 2.44 3.51
CA ALA A 95 3.59 3.56 4.44
C ALA A 95 4.80 4.51 4.37
N ALA A 96 6.01 3.98 4.16
CA ALA A 96 7.24 4.77 3.98
C ALA A 96 7.26 5.61 2.68
N ARG A 97 6.29 5.43 1.79
CA ARG A 97 6.05 6.26 0.60
C ARG A 97 4.93 7.29 0.81
N ASP A 98 4.59 7.57 2.06
CA ASP A 98 3.51 8.48 2.46
C ASP A 98 2.13 8.06 1.92
N ILE A 99 1.91 6.75 1.76
CA ILE A 99 0.63 6.17 1.37
C ILE A 99 -0.08 5.62 2.62
N PRO A 100 -1.30 6.09 2.94
CA PRO A 100 -2.02 5.65 4.13
C PRO A 100 -2.34 4.15 4.11
N VAL A 101 -1.74 3.42 5.04
CA VAL A 101 -1.98 1.99 5.28
C VAL A 101 -2.28 1.78 6.76
N PHE A 102 -3.40 1.13 7.03
CA PHE A 102 -3.86 0.73 8.35
C PHE A 102 -3.99 -0.78 8.39
N ALA A 103 -2.87 -1.45 8.59
CA ALA A 103 -2.80 -2.90 8.58
C ALA A 103 -1.55 -3.42 9.29
N TYR A 104 -1.69 -4.47 10.08
CA TYR A 104 -0.58 -5.33 10.50
C TYR A 104 -1.04 -6.76 10.74
N LYS A 105 -0.09 -7.68 10.84
CA LYS A 105 -0.40 -9.08 11.10
C LYS A 105 -0.76 -9.31 12.56
N GLY A 106 -1.90 -9.93 12.82
CA GLY A 106 -2.38 -10.24 14.16
C GLY A 106 -3.22 -9.14 14.79
N GLU A 107 -3.93 -8.36 13.98
CA GLU A 107 -4.94 -7.41 14.46
C GLU A 107 -5.98 -8.08 15.36
N SER A 108 -6.47 -7.34 16.37
CA SER A 108 -7.74 -7.67 17.01
C SER A 108 -8.91 -7.33 16.07
N LEU A 109 -10.07 -7.95 16.28
CA LEU A 109 -11.28 -7.61 15.52
C LEU A 109 -11.69 -6.14 15.69
N LYS A 110 -11.39 -5.53 16.85
CA LYS A 110 -11.65 -4.10 17.06
C LYS A 110 -10.76 -3.25 16.16
N GLU A 111 -9.46 -3.53 16.15
CA GLU A 111 -8.49 -2.81 15.30
C GLU A 111 -8.81 -2.98 13.82
N TYR A 112 -9.13 -4.20 13.40
CA TYR A 112 -9.58 -4.49 12.03
C TYR A 112 -10.71 -3.55 11.57
N TRP A 113 -11.77 -3.43 12.39
CA TRP A 113 -12.88 -2.54 12.06
C TRP A 113 -12.49 -1.08 12.18
N ASP A 114 -11.73 -0.67 13.20
CA ASP A 114 -11.26 0.71 13.34
C ASP A 114 -10.44 1.11 12.09
N TYR A 115 -9.58 0.24 11.58
CA TYR A 115 -8.75 0.46 10.39
C TYR A 115 -9.58 0.53 9.11
N ALA A 116 -10.59 -0.32 8.97
CA ALA A 116 -11.53 -0.24 7.86
C ALA A 116 -12.30 1.09 7.81
N HIS A 117 -12.50 1.78 8.94
CA HIS A 117 -13.10 3.12 8.97
C HIS A 117 -12.12 4.26 8.68
N GLN A 118 -10.81 4.01 8.73
CA GLN A 118 -9.77 5.01 8.46
C GLN A 118 -9.47 5.18 6.96
N ILE A 119 -10.00 4.30 6.11
CA ILE A 119 -9.75 4.27 4.66
C ILE A 119 -10.94 4.80 3.87
#